data_AF-A0A183E2J0-F1
#
_entry.id   AF-A0A183E2J0-F1
#
_cell.length_a   1.000
_cell.length_b   1.000
_cell.length_c   1.000
_cell.angle_alpha   90.00
_cell.angle_beta   90.00
_cell.angle_gamma   90.00
#
_symmetry.space_group_name_H-M   'P 1'
#
loop_
_entity.id
_entity.type
_entity.pdbx_description
1 polymer ?
#
loop_
_entity_poly.entity_id
_entity_poly.type
_entity_poly.pdbx_seq_one_letter_code
_entity_poly.pdbx_strand_id
1 'polypeptide(L)'
;MIEPWQGELEARKLARTCYITPDSQFPQFPGAEMWNPPNIYDEDCLALNMWVPERHDGKVMVWIYGGGFYSGTPSLDLYDGRVLASRQKTIIVNINYRLGPFGFLYLGDGSSIPGNMGLMDQQLALQWIHENIDAFGGDPNKIYDEDCLALNMWVPEKHDGKVMVWIYGGGFYSGTPSLDLYDGRVLASRQKTIIVNINYRLGPFGFLYLGDGSSIPGNMGLMDQQLALQWIHENIDAFGGDPNKSGTIANSWATKEKNMALETSMFLAKKLNCTTSGQNGQSDDINVIAHCIRQAPAAKIQKAADAVGVDQILPMTFPFVPVDEDEHFFKVRN
;
A
#
# COMPACT_ATOMS: atom_id res chain seq x y z
N MET A 1 -6.41 32.89 5.60
CA MET A 1 -7.65 32.62 6.38
C MET A 1 -8.78 32.56 5.38
N ILE A 2 -9.51 31.45 5.37
CA ILE A 2 -10.72 31.30 4.56
C ILE A 2 -11.82 32.10 5.27
N GLU A 3 -12.52 32.99 4.56
CA GLU A 3 -13.66 33.69 5.15
C GLU A 3 -14.82 32.70 5.38
N PRO A 4 -15.51 32.78 6.53
CA PRO A 4 -16.70 31.97 6.76
C PRO A 4 -17.74 32.24 5.67
N TRP A 5 -18.30 31.18 5.07
CA TRP A 5 -19.41 31.37 4.13
C TRP A 5 -20.68 31.76 4.89
N GLN A 6 -21.56 32.52 4.22
CA GLN A 6 -22.84 32.94 4.78
C GLN A 6 -23.96 32.09 4.15
N GLY A 7 -24.78 31.45 4.99
CA GLY A 7 -25.89 30.61 4.54
C GLY A 7 -25.48 29.19 4.12
N GLU A 8 -26.27 28.59 3.24
CA GLU A 8 -26.03 27.23 2.74
C GLU A 8 -25.02 27.26 1.58
N LEU A 9 -23.99 26.42 1.67
CA LEU A 9 -22.97 26.29 0.63
C LEU A 9 -23.41 25.26 -0.41
N GLU A 10 -23.56 25.65 -1.67
CA GLU A 10 -23.76 24.69 -2.75
C GLU A 10 -22.47 23.90 -3.04
N ALA A 11 -22.35 22.70 -2.46
CA ALA A 11 -21.22 21.79 -2.62
C ALA A 11 -21.26 21.01 -3.95
N ARG A 12 -21.17 21.71 -5.10
CA ARG A 12 -21.19 21.10 -6.45
C ARG A 12 -19.83 21.07 -7.15
N LYS A 13 -18.80 21.61 -6.52
CA LYS A 13 -17.44 21.70 -7.10
C LYS A 13 -16.56 20.62 -6.48
N LEU A 14 -15.89 19.85 -7.34
CA LEU A 14 -14.89 18.89 -6.90
C LEU A 14 -13.68 19.60 -6.29
N ALA A 15 -13.08 18.99 -5.29
CA ALA A 15 -11.86 19.45 -4.62
C ALA A 15 -10.73 19.68 -5.64
N ARG A 16 -10.02 20.81 -5.52
CA ARG A 16 -8.83 21.10 -6.32
C ARG A 16 -7.77 20.04 -6.08
N THR A 17 -6.92 19.79 -7.06
CA THR A 17 -5.85 18.81 -6.90
C THR A 17 -4.63 19.45 -6.25
N CYS A 18 -4.01 18.76 -5.30
CA CYS A 18 -2.71 19.18 -4.81
C CYS A 18 -1.67 19.17 -5.93
N TYR A 19 -0.73 20.10 -5.86
CA TYR A 19 0.24 20.28 -6.94
C TYR A 19 1.02 18.97 -7.24
N ILE A 20 0.91 18.50 -8.48
CA ILE A 20 1.65 17.38 -9.05
C ILE A 20 2.02 17.68 -10.50
N THR A 21 2.99 16.96 -11.04
CA THR A 21 3.27 16.99 -12.48
C THR A 21 2.36 15.96 -13.18
N PRO A 22 1.55 16.36 -14.18
CA PRO A 22 0.76 15.41 -14.96
C PRO A 22 1.66 14.39 -15.67
N ASP A 23 1.19 13.15 -15.79
CA ASP A 23 1.84 12.14 -16.60
C ASP A 23 1.64 12.46 -18.08
N SER A 24 2.76 12.67 -18.78
CA SER A 24 2.80 12.91 -20.22
C SER A 24 3.65 11.87 -20.96
N GLN A 25 3.94 10.72 -20.35
CA GLN A 25 4.81 9.68 -20.93
C GLN A 25 4.16 9.00 -22.14
N PHE A 26 2.83 8.83 -22.11
CA PHE A 26 2.05 8.19 -23.18
C PHE A 26 0.92 9.10 -23.66
N PRO A 27 1.25 10.16 -24.43
CA PRO A 27 0.23 11.10 -24.89
C PRO A 27 -0.79 10.40 -25.79
N GLN A 28 -2.07 10.77 -25.64
CA GLN A 28 -3.23 10.22 -26.35
C GLN A 28 -3.56 8.76 -26.01
N PHE A 29 -2.95 8.18 -24.98
CA PHE A 29 -3.33 6.86 -24.48
C PHE A 29 -4.29 7.02 -23.29
N PRO A 30 -5.59 6.69 -23.45
CA PRO A 30 -6.57 6.90 -22.38
C PRO A 30 -6.24 6.17 -21.08
N GLY A 31 -5.55 5.03 -21.14
CA GLY A 31 -5.17 4.27 -19.95
C GLY A 31 -4.06 4.92 -19.11
N ALA A 32 -3.28 5.83 -19.69
CA ALA A 32 -2.33 6.66 -18.96
C ALA A 32 -2.97 8.00 -18.55
N GLU A 33 -3.70 8.62 -19.47
CA GLU A 33 -4.32 9.93 -19.25
C GLU A 33 -5.43 9.91 -18.19
N MET A 34 -6.09 8.76 -17.97
CA MET A 34 -7.11 8.65 -16.92
C MET A 34 -6.58 8.87 -15.49
N TRP A 35 -5.26 8.79 -15.29
CA TRP A 35 -4.61 9.07 -14.01
C TRP A 35 -4.25 10.55 -13.84
N ASN A 36 -4.41 11.35 -14.89
CA ASN A 36 -4.20 12.79 -14.80
C ASN A 36 -5.42 13.47 -14.17
N PRO A 37 -5.20 14.37 -13.19
CA PRO A 37 -6.27 15.15 -12.58
C PRO A 37 -7.05 15.96 -13.62
N PRO A 38 -8.39 15.98 -13.54
CA PRO A 38 -9.22 16.71 -14.50
C PRO A 38 -9.30 18.22 -14.22
N ASN A 39 -8.65 18.73 -13.17
CA ASN A 39 -8.91 20.06 -12.63
C ASN A 39 -7.63 20.85 -12.25
N ILE A 40 -7.84 22.00 -11.61
CA ILE A 40 -6.81 22.98 -11.25
C ILE A 40 -5.89 22.43 -10.15
N TYR A 41 -4.58 22.60 -10.36
CA TYR A 41 -3.51 22.29 -9.42
C TYR A 41 -3.26 23.50 -8.52
N ASP A 42 -3.31 23.31 -7.21
CA ASP A 42 -3.20 24.39 -6.22
C ASP A 42 -2.45 23.91 -4.98
N GLU A 43 -1.85 24.83 -4.23
CA GLU A 43 -1.33 24.56 -2.89
C GLU A 43 -2.45 24.65 -1.84
N ASP A 44 -3.51 25.44 -2.10
CA ASP A 44 -4.77 25.46 -1.35
C ASP A 44 -5.68 24.31 -1.80
N CYS A 45 -5.21 23.08 -1.58
CA CYS A 45 -5.80 21.85 -2.11
C CYS A 45 -6.41 20.92 -1.04
N LEU A 46 -6.22 21.21 0.26
CA LEU A 46 -6.69 20.36 1.36
C LEU A 46 -8.21 20.45 1.53
N ALA A 47 -8.91 19.75 0.64
CA ALA A 47 -10.35 19.63 0.57
C ALA A 47 -10.74 18.16 0.33
N LEU A 48 -12.00 17.84 0.56
CA LEU A 48 -12.56 16.52 0.33
C LEU A 48 -13.74 16.59 -0.65
N ASN A 49 -14.00 15.47 -1.32
CA ASN A 49 -15.24 15.24 -2.05
C ASN A 49 -16.13 14.35 -1.19
N MET A 50 -17.41 14.68 -1.10
CA MET A 50 -18.38 13.89 -0.34
C MET A 50 -19.64 13.64 -1.17
N TRP A 51 -20.12 12.41 -1.14
CA TRP A 51 -21.40 12.02 -1.73
C TRP A 51 -22.29 11.42 -0.67
N VAL A 52 -23.35 12.16 -0.34
CA VAL A 52 -24.38 11.75 0.62
C VAL A 52 -25.62 11.34 -0.19
N PRO A 53 -26.03 10.06 -0.20
CA PRO A 53 -27.25 9.64 -0.88
C PRO A 53 -28.49 10.09 -0.09
N GLU A 54 -29.66 10.27 -0.71
CA GLU A 54 -30.88 10.68 0.01
C GLU A 54 -31.33 9.68 1.10
N ARG A 55 -30.96 8.41 0.94
CA ARG A 55 -31.22 7.34 1.91
C ARG A 55 -29.93 6.60 2.21
N HIS A 56 -29.41 6.75 3.42
CA HIS A 56 -28.28 6.00 3.97
C HIS A 56 -28.63 5.43 5.35
N ASP A 57 -27.82 4.48 5.82
CA ASP A 57 -27.89 3.88 7.15
C ASP A 57 -26.85 4.46 8.13
N GLY A 58 -26.27 5.60 7.76
CA GLY A 58 -25.22 6.28 8.52
C GLY A 58 -23.82 5.71 8.31
N LYS A 59 -23.63 4.67 7.48
CA LYS A 59 -22.29 4.18 7.16
C LYS A 59 -21.49 5.21 6.39
N VAL A 60 -20.19 5.26 6.68
CA VAL A 60 -19.26 6.19 6.05
C VAL A 60 -18.05 5.40 5.55
N MET A 61 -17.70 5.58 4.28
CA MET A 61 -16.50 5.04 3.68
C MET A 61 -15.58 6.18 3.29
N VAL A 62 -14.37 6.18 3.85
CA VAL A 62 -13.32 7.14 3.51
C VAL A 62 -12.37 6.50 2.51
N TRP A 63 -12.14 7.18 1.39
CA TRP A 63 -11.21 6.76 0.34
C TRP A 63 -9.98 7.67 0.33
N ILE A 64 -8.82 7.07 0.57
CA ILE A 64 -7.51 7.71 0.41
C ILE A 64 -6.91 7.13 -0.87
N TYR A 65 -6.74 7.98 -1.88
CA TYR A 65 -6.23 7.52 -3.17
C TYR A 65 -4.74 7.13 -3.07
N GLY A 66 -4.35 6.13 -3.87
CA GLY A 66 -2.97 5.66 -4.02
C GLY A 66 -2.10 6.60 -4.85
N GLY A 67 -1.21 6.06 -5.69
CA GLY A 67 -0.30 6.88 -6.52
C GLY A 67 1.07 7.13 -5.87
N GLY A 68 1.48 6.26 -4.95
CA GLY A 68 2.82 6.24 -4.38
C GLY A 68 3.21 7.52 -3.61
N PHE A 69 2.22 8.27 -3.14
CA PHE A 69 2.37 9.58 -2.50
C PHE A 69 2.93 10.70 -3.39
N TYR A 70 3.08 10.50 -4.69
CA TYR A 70 3.56 11.54 -5.63
C TYR A 70 2.54 11.90 -6.72
N SER A 71 1.48 11.13 -6.88
CA SER A 71 0.39 11.40 -7.84
C SER A 71 -0.98 11.05 -7.25
N GLY A 72 -2.04 11.55 -7.89
CA GLY A 72 -3.43 11.27 -7.53
C GLY A 72 -4.21 12.48 -7.01
N THR A 73 -5.52 12.31 -6.88
CA THR A 73 -6.47 13.33 -6.40
C THR A 73 -7.80 12.64 -6.04
N PRO A 74 -8.59 13.14 -5.08
CA PRO A 74 -9.91 12.61 -4.77
C PRO A 74 -10.92 12.89 -5.89
N SER A 75 -10.53 13.72 -6.88
CA SER A 75 -11.35 14.22 -7.97
C SER A 75 -11.09 13.50 -9.30
N LEU A 76 -10.35 12.38 -9.33
CA LEU A 76 -10.27 11.54 -10.52
C LEU A 76 -11.65 10.96 -10.84
N ASP A 77 -12.00 10.87 -12.12
CA ASP A 77 -13.27 10.28 -12.58
C ASP A 77 -13.44 8.84 -12.07
N LEU A 78 -12.33 8.10 -11.92
CA LEU A 78 -12.31 6.75 -11.35
C LEU A 78 -12.85 6.69 -9.91
N TYR A 79 -12.73 7.79 -9.15
CA TYR A 79 -13.12 7.85 -7.74
C TYR A 79 -14.46 8.57 -7.54
N ASP A 80 -15.25 8.77 -8.60
CA ASP A 80 -16.60 9.32 -8.47
C ASP A 80 -17.49 8.42 -7.61
N GLY A 81 -17.77 8.89 -6.39
CA GLY A 81 -18.51 8.14 -5.39
C GLY A 81 -20.01 8.04 -5.63
N ARG A 82 -20.60 8.74 -6.63
CA ARG A 82 -22.06 8.81 -6.82
C ARG A 82 -22.74 7.46 -6.92
N VAL A 83 -22.20 6.57 -7.76
CA VAL A 83 -22.79 5.25 -8.00
C VAL A 83 -22.66 4.38 -6.74
N LEU A 84 -21.50 4.40 -6.10
CA LEU A 84 -21.24 3.60 -4.90
C LEU A 84 -22.12 4.07 -3.74
N ALA A 85 -22.19 5.38 -3.49
CA ALA A 85 -23.02 5.99 -2.47
C ALA A 85 -24.49 5.60 -2.64
N SER A 86 -25.02 5.73 -3.86
CA SER A 86 -26.41 5.42 -4.18
C SER A 86 -26.74 3.92 -4.03
N ARG A 87 -25.86 3.03 -4.50
CA ARG A 87 -26.11 1.58 -4.49
C ARG A 87 -25.95 0.97 -3.11
N GLN A 88 -24.95 1.41 -2.36
CA GLN A 88 -24.61 0.86 -1.04
C GLN A 88 -25.31 1.57 0.11
N LYS A 89 -25.97 2.70 -0.14
CA LYS A 89 -26.60 3.54 0.89
C LYS A 89 -25.58 4.00 1.95
N THR A 90 -24.38 4.33 1.49
CA THR A 90 -23.21 4.69 2.31
C THR A 90 -22.75 6.09 1.91
N ILE A 91 -22.32 6.90 2.88
CA ILE A 91 -21.67 8.18 2.61
C ILE A 91 -20.24 7.91 2.14
N ILE A 92 -19.89 8.42 0.96
CA ILE A 92 -18.54 8.26 0.41
C ILE A 92 -17.78 9.56 0.59
N VAL A 93 -16.58 9.51 1.17
CA VAL A 93 -15.71 10.67 1.39
C VAL A 93 -14.34 10.40 0.81
N ASN A 94 -13.91 11.18 -0.18
CA ASN A 94 -12.56 11.11 -0.72
C ASN A 94 -11.77 12.34 -0.25
N ILE A 95 -10.60 12.14 0.34
CA ILE A 95 -9.81 13.24 0.92
C ILE A 95 -8.61 13.59 0.04
N ASN A 96 -8.20 14.87 0.01
CA ASN A 96 -6.87 15.26 -0.44
C ASN A 96 -5.83 15.13 0.67
N TYR A 97 -4.59 14.96 0.25
CA TYR A 97 -3.41 15.15 1.08
C TYR A 97 -2.26 15.68 0.21
N ARG A 98 -1.32 16.41 0.81
CA ARG A 98 -0.16 16.93 0.05
C ARG A 98 0.71 15.78 -0.48
N LEU A 99 1.20 15.93 -1.70
CA LEU A 99 1.95 14.92 -2.43
C LEU A 99 3.42 15.33 -2.64
N GLY A 100 4.26 14.35 -2.95
CA GLY A 100 5.67 14.53 -3.29
C GLY A 100 6.42 15.35 -2.22
N PRO A 101 7.24 16.33 -2.61
CA PRO A 101 7.99 17.13 -1.64
C PRO A 101 7.09 17.98 -0.74
N PHE A 102 5.91 18.39 -1.18
CA PHE A 102 4.99 19.20 -0.35
C PHE A 102 4.40 18.41 0.82
N GLY A 103 4.24 17.09 0.64
CA GLY A 103 3.74 16.18 1.68
C GLY A 103 4.82 15.45 2.44
N PHE A 104 5.97 15.15 1.83
CA PHE A 104 6.88 14.11 2.34
C PHE A 104 8.36 14.51 2.35
N LEU A 105 8.70 15.76 2.00
CA LEU A 105 10.07 16.24 2.17
C LEU A 105 10.47 16.22 3.65
N TYR A 106 11.60 15.58 3.96
CA TYR A 106 12.16 15.50 5.31
C TYR A 106 13.58 16.08 5.32
N LEU A 107 13.86 17.02 6.23
CA LEU A 107 15.17 17.70 6.35
C LEU A 107 15.88 17.46 7.69
N GLY A 108 15.56 16.37 8.38
CA GLY A 108 16.20 15.99 9.66
C GLY A 108 15.42 16.43 10.90
N ASP A 109 15.74 15.79 12.02
CA ASP A 109 15.11 16.03 13.31
C ASP A 109 15.40 17.47 13.80
N GLY A 110 14.36 18.20 14.21
CA GLY A 110 14.45 19.60 14.63
C GLY A 110 14.32 20.63 13.50
N SER A 111 14.15 20.19 12.26
CA SER A 111 13.79 21.05 11.12
C SER A 111 12.32 21.50 11.18
N SER A 112 12.01 22.65 10.56
CA SER A 112 10.62 23.06 10.29
C SER A 112 9.93 22.22 9.20
N ILE A 113 10.68 21.33 8.54
CA ILE A 113 10.20 20.39 7.52
C ILE A 113 10.44 18.96 8.05
N PRO A 114 9.57 18.48 8.96
CA PRO A 114 9.73 17.22 9.66
C PRO A 114 9.36 15.99 8.81
N GLY A 115 8.98 16.17 7.54
CA GLY A 115 8.43 15.09 6.71
C GLY A 115 7.00 14.73 7.08
N ASN A 116 6.43 13.79 6.31
CA ASN A 116 5.13 13.16 6.58
C ASN A 116 3.93 14.12 6.74
N MET A 117 4.03 15.36 6.29
CA MET A 117 2.93 16.32 6.25
C MET A 117 1.71 15.78 5.50
N GLY A 118 1.92 15.00 4.44
CA GLY A 118 0.84 14.31 3.73
C GLY A 118 0.13 13.24 4.57
N LEU A 119 0.84 12.58 5.50
CA LEU A 119 0.20 11.67 6.47
C LEU A 119 -0.55 12.44 7.55
N MET A 120 -0.01 13.58 8.01
CA MET A 120 -0.70 14.47 8.93
C MET A 120 -1.98 15.04 8.30
N ASP A 121 -1.97 15.36 7.01
CA ASP A 121 -3.17 15.79 6.28
C ASP A 121 -4.24 14.69 6.26
N GLN A 122 -3.84 13.43 6.04
CA GLN A 122 -4.75 12.30 6.10
C GLN A 122 -5.34 12.11 7.50
N GLN A 123 -4.51 12.20 8.55
CA GLN A 123 -4.96 12.12 9.92
C GLN A 123 -5.93 13.25 10.28
N LEU A 124 -5.60 14.48 9.89
CA LEU A 124 -6.45 15.66 10.12
C LEU A 124 -7.78 15.51 9.40
N ALA A 125 -7.78 15.02 8.15
CA ALA A 125 -9.00 14.79 7.41
C ALA A 125 -9.87 13.70 8.04
N LEU A 126 -9.27 12.60 8.52
CA LEU A 126 -10.00 11.54 9.23
C LEU A 126 -10.58 12.04 10.56
N GLN A 127 -9.81 12.82 11.32
CA GLN A 127 -10.29 13.46 12.54
C GLN A 127 -11.45 14.41 12.23
N TRP A 128 -11.31 15.25 11.22
CA TRP A 128 -12.38 16.17 10.80
C TRP A 128 -13.64 15.40 10.38
N ILE A 129 -13.49 14.31 9.61
CA ILE A 129 -14.61 13.46 9.22
C ILE A 129 -15.29 12.89 10.47
N HIS A 130 -14.53 12.26 11.36
CA HIS A 130 -15.08 11.69 12.59
C HIS A 130 -15.84 12.74 13.44
N GLU A 131 -15.29 13.95 13.57
CA GLU A 131 -15.90 15.02 14.36
C GLU A 131 -17.13 15.67 13.70
N ASN A 132 -17.26 15.62 12.37
CA ASN A 132 -18.26 16.38 11.62
C ASN A 132 -19.27 15.53 10.84
N ILE A 133 -19.05 14.23 10.66
CA ILE A 133 -19.86 13.42 9.74
C ILE A 133 -21.31 13.26 10.19
N ASP A 134 -21.60 13.42 11.48
CA ASP A 134 -22.95 13.41 12.04
C ASP A 134 -23.81 14.57 11.50
N ALA A 135 -23.19 15.72 11.20
CA ALA A 135 -23.89 16.84 10.55
C ALA A 135 -24.39 16.49 9.13
N PHE A 136 -23.83 15.45 8.52
CA PHE A 136 -24.23 14.91 7.21
C PHE A 136 -25.05 13.61 7.34
N GLY A 137 -25.46 13.26 8.56
CA GLY A 137 -26.22 12.06 8.89
C GLY A 137 -25.40 10.76 8.90
N GLY A 138 -24.06 10.85 8.88
CA GLY A 138 -23.19 9.70 9.11
C GLY A 138 -23.05 9.38 10.59
N ASP A 139 -22.95 8.11 10.94
CA ASP A 139 -22.65 7.66 12.29
C ASP A 139 -21.13 7.58 12.45
N PRO A 140 -20.50 8.38 13.33
CA PRO A 140 -19.04 8.37 13.50
C PRO A 140 -18.51 7.00 13.96
N ASN A 141 -19.35 6.16 14.57
CA ASN A 141 -18.99 4.79 14.96
C ASN A 141 -19.20 3.75 13.84
N LYS A 142 -19.69 4.17 12.67
CA LYS A 142 -19.85 3.35 11.45
C LYS A 142 -19.07 3.91 10.27
N ILE A 143 -18.05 4.69 10.57
CA ILE A 143 -16.92 4.86 9.68
C ILE A 143 -16.24 3.48 9.65
N TYR A 144 -16.06 2.86 8.48
CA TYR A 144 -15.37 1.57 8.38
C TYR A 144 -14.06 1.63 9.20
N ASP A 145 -13.98 0.73 10.18
CA ASP A 145 -13.19 0.85 11.42
C ASP A 145 -11.78 0.24 11.30
N GLU A 146 -10.87 0.65 12.19
CA GLU A 146 -9.53 0.07 12.38
C GLU A 146 -9.59 -1.38 12.90
N ASP A 147 -10.75 -1.84 13.39
CA ASP A 147 -11.01 -3.23 13.79
C ASP A 147 -11.14 -4.18 12.58
N CYS A 148 -10.00 -4.37 11.91
CA CYS A 148 -9.90 -5.15 10.68
C CYS A 148 -9.16 -6.49 10.87
N LEU A 149 -8.56 -6.76 12.04
CA LEU A 149 -7.70 -7.92 12.29
C LEU A 149 -8.50 -9.22 12.47
N ALA A 150 -9.00 -9.73 11.34
CA ALA A 150 -9.76 -10.97 11.25
C ALA A 150 -9.12 -11.94 10.23
N LEU A 151 -9.52 -13.21 10.28
CA LEU A 151 -9.15 -14.22 9.29
C LEU A 151 -10.38 -14.98 8.78
N ASN A 152 -10.30 -15.42 7.53
CA ASN A 152 -11.28 -16.29 6.90
C ASN A 152 -10.67 -17.69 6.77
N MET A 153 -11.47 -18.75 6.98
CA MET A 153 -10.99 -20.12 6.87
C MET A 153 -12.00 -21.03 6.17
N TRP A 154 -11.48 -21.92 5.31
CA TRP A 154 -12.25 -22.95 4.64
C TRP A 154 -11.65 -24.32 4.94
N VAL A 155 -12.41 -25.12 5.70
CA VAL A 155 -12.06 -26.50 6.08
C VAL A 155 -12.91 -27.46 5.24
N PRO A 156 -12.32 -28.27 4.35
CA PRO A 156 -13.08 -29.26 3.59
C PRO A 156 -13.44 -30.47 4.47
N GLU A 157 -14.50 -31.21 4.16
CA GLU A 157 -14.91 -32.40 4.95
C GLU A 157 -13.84 -33.50 5.05
N LYS A 158 -12.95 -33.60 4.05
CA LYS A 158 -11.82 -34.54 4.02
C LYS A 158 -10.54 -33.78 3.63
N HIS A 159 -9.55 -33.79 4.51
CA HIS A 159 -8.23 -33.18 4.31
C HIS A 159 -7.11 -34.00 4.93
N ASP A 160 -5.88 -33.73 4.49
CA ASP A 160 -4.66 -34.39 4.96
C ASP A 160 -3.97 -33.60 6.10
N GLY A 161 -4.68 -32.68 6.73
CA GLY A 161 -4.13 -31.73 7.72
C GLY A 161 -3.22 -30.64 7.12
N LYS A 162 -3.08 -30.55 5.80
CA LYS A 162 -2.31 -29.48 5.14
C LYS A 162 -3.00 -28.13 5.36
N VAL A 163 -2.22 -27.09 5.63
CA VAL A 163 -2.71 -25.73 5.84
C VAL A 163 -2.00 -24.78 4.88
N MET A 164 -2.77 -23.97 4.17
CA MET A 164 -2.27 -22.92 3.30
C MET A 164 -2.76 -21.57 3.82
N VAL A 165 -1.82 -20.69 4.15
CA VAL A 165 -2.13 -19.33 4.62
C VAL A 165 -1.86 -18.34 3.49
N TRP A 166 -2.89 -17.58 3.11
CA TRP A 166 -2.85 -16.53 2.11
C TRP A 166 -2.73 -15.16 2.76
N ILE A 167 -1.70 -14.42 2.36
CA ILE A 167 -1.53 -13.01 2.71
C ILE A 167 -1.70 -12.21 1.41
N TYR A 168 -2.75 -11.41 1.34
CA TYR A 168 -3.04 -10.63 0.13
C TYR A 168 -1.97 -9.56 -0.09
N GLY A 169 -1.78 -9.18 -1.36
CA GLY A 169 -0.92 -8.05 -1.74
C GLY A 169 -1.70 -6.74 -1.85
N GLY A 170 -1.03 -5.72 -2.37
CA GLY A 170 -1.62 -4.37 -2.57
C GLY A 170 -0.68 -3.24 -2.16
N GLY A 171 0.63 -3.47 -2.30
CA GLY A 171 1.67 -2.48 -1.99
C GLY A 171 1.74 -2.06 -0.53
N PHE A 172 1.20 -2.86 0.39
CA PHE A 172 1.05 -2.53 1.81
C PHE A 172 0.15 -1.33 2.12
N TYR A 173 -0.53 -0.73 1.15
CA TYR A 173 -1.48 0.39 1.36
C TYR A 173 -2.92 0.03 0.95
N SER A 174 -3.13 -1.13 0.32
CA SER A 174 -4.43 -1.62 -0.13
C SER A 174 -4.49 -3.15 -0.06
N GLY A 175 -5.70 -3.72 -0.18
CA GLY A 175 -5.92 -5.17 -0.23
C GLY A 175 -6.89 -5.66 0.86
N THR A 176 -7.48 -6.84 0.64
CA THR A 176 -8.41 -7.48 1.57
C THR A 176 -8.51 -8.99 1.26
N PRO A 177 -8.70 -9.88 2.25
CA PRO A 177 -8.84 -11.32 2.06
C PRO A 177 -10.25 -11.68 1.58
N SER A 178 -11.15 -10.70 1.53
CA SER A 178 -12.56 -10.83 1.16
C SER A 178 -12.82 -10.63 -0.34
N LEU A 179 -11.78 -10.44 -1.16
CA LEU A 179 -11.95 -10.41 -2.62
C LEU A 179 -12.42 -11.78 -3.11
N ASP A 180 -13.38 -11.81 -4.05
CA ASP A 180 -13.88 -13.04 -4.68
C ASP A 180 -12.76 -13.90 -5.29
N LEU A 181 -11.69 -13.24 -5.77
CA LEU A 181 -10.49 -13.89 -6.28
C LEU A 181 -9.81 -14.80 -5.24
N TYR A 182 -9.97 -14.49 -3.95
CA TYR A 182 -9.33 -15.20 -2.84
C TYR A 182 -10.28 -16.16 -2.11
N ASP A 183 -11.45 -16.44 -2.68
CA ASP A 183 -12.39 -17.42 -2.14
C ASP A 183 -11.75 -18.83 -2.12
N GLY A 184 -11.42 -19.30 -0.91
CA GLY A 184 -10.73 -20.56 -0.70
C GLY A 184 -11.59 -21.81 -0.91
N ARG A 185 -12.91 -21.72 -1.08
CA ARG A 185 -13.83 -22.88 -1.10
C ARG A 185 -13.44 -23.94 -2.12
N VAL A 186 -13.20 -23.51 -3.36
CA VAL A 186 -12.91 -24.43 -4.47
C VAL A 186 -11.53 -25.08 -4.28
N LEU A 187 -10.54 -24.27 -3.86
CA LEU A 187 -9.18 -24.74 -3.63
C LEU A 187 -9.11 -25.73 -2.47
N ALA A 188 -9.77 -25.42 -1.36
CA ALA A 188 -9.86 -26.27 -0.17
C ALA A 188 -10.42 -27.66 -0.53
N SER A 189 -11.53 -27.66 -1.26
CA SER A 189 -12.21 -28.90 -1.69
C SER A 189 -11.35 -29.75 -2.64
N ARG A 190 -10.72 -29.13 -3.66
CA ARG A 190 -9.96 -29.86 -4.68
C ARG A 190 -8.62 -30.38 -4.18
N GLN A 191 -7.92 -29.59 -3.37
CA GLN A 191 -6.57 -29.93 -2.88
C GLN A 191 -6.59 -30.69 -1.55
N LYS A 192 -7.77 -30.83 -0.91
CA LYS A 192 -7.91 -31.46 0.42
C LYS A 192 -7.02 -30.77 1.46
N THR A 193 -7.02 -29.44 1.42
CA THR A 193 -6.16 -28.55 2.20
C THR A 193 -7.03 -27.50 2.89
N ILE A 194 -6.68 -27.13 4.13
CA ILE A 194 -7.31 -26.02 4.84
C ILE A 194 -6.76 -24.72 4.26
N ILE A 195 -7.64 -23.82 3.81
CA ILE A 195 -7.25 -22.52 3.29
C ILE A 195 -7.59 -21.45 4.34
N VAL A 196 -6.62 -20.61 4.68
CA VAL A 196 -6.78 -19.50 5.62
C VAL A 196 -6.33 -18.21 4.95
N ASN A 197 -7.16 -17.17 4.96
CA ASN A 197 -6.76 -15.83 4.52
C ASN A 197 -6.79 -14.89 5.71
N ILE A 198 -5.79 -14.02 5.85
CA ILE A 198 -5.66 -13.12 7.00
C ILE A 198 -5.80 -11.66 6.58
N ASN A 199 -6.37 -10.82 7.45
CA ASN A 199 -6.22 -9.36 7.41
C ASN A 199 -4.96 -8.92 8.12
N TYR A 200 -4.41 -7.80 7.67
CA TYR A 200 -3.34 -7.10 8.36
C TYR A 200 -3.48 -5.60 8.10
N ARG A 201 -3.02 -4.77 9.04
CA ARG A 201 -3.08 -3.31 8.88
C ARG A 201 -2.25 -2.86 7.68
N LEU A 202 -2.74 -1.87 6.97
CA LEU A 202 -2.16 -1.31 5.76
C LEU A 202 -1.78 0.17 5.98
N GLY A 203 -1.04 0.73 5.04
CA GLY A 203 -0.63 2.11 4.99
C GLY A 203 0.07 2.55 6.28
N PRO A 204 -0.17 3.77 6.77
CA PRO A 204 0.44 4.24 8.00
C PRO A 204 0.03 3.43 9.24
N PHE A 205 -1.19 2.89 9.29
CA PHE A 205 -1.67 2.07 10.41
C PHE A 205 -0.85 0.78 10.59
N GLY A 206 -0.35 0.22 9.50
CA GLY A 206 0.51 -0.96 9.51
C GLY A 206 2.00 -0.64 9.49
N PHE A 207 2.42 0.49 8.90
CA PHE A 207 3.83 0.63 8.50
C PHE A 207 4.46 1.98 8.84
N LEU A 208 3.76 2.88 9.55
CA LEU A 208 4.36 4.11 10.05
C LEU A 208 5.49 3.80 11.04
N TYR A 209 6.65 4.44 10.84
CA TYR A 209 7.83 4.33 11.70
C TYR A 209 8.28 5.74 12.11
N LEU A 210 8.49 5.95 13.41
CA LEU A 210 8.88 7.25 13.98
C LEU A 210 10.21 7.20 14.73
N GLY A 211 11.12 6.30 14.33
CA GLY A 211 12.46 6.19 14.93
C GLY A 211 12.54 5.20 16.10
N ASP A 212 13.77 4.76 16.39
CA ASP A 212 14.05 3.79 17.43
C ASP A 212 13.77 4.38 18.82
N GLY A 213 12.91 3.72 19.59
CA GLY A 213 12.45 4.19 20.91
C GLY A 213 11.10 4.93 20.89
N SER A 214 10.50 5.14 19.72
CA SER A 214 9.12 5.62 19.58
C SER A 214 8.10 4.53 19.92
N SER A 215 6.91 4.95 20.36
CA SER A 215 5.74 4.07 20.48
C SER A 215 5.19 3.59 19.13
N ILE A 216 5.73 4.09 18.02
CA ILE A 216 5.37 3.72 16.64
C ILE A 216 6.61 3.10 15.97
N PRO A 217 6.87 1.80 16.22
CA PRO A 217 8.12 1.13 15.84
C PRO A 217 8.18 0.69 14.38
N GLY A 218 7.18 1.00 13.55
CA GLY A 218 7.10 0.48 12.18
C GLY A 218 6.65 -0.98 12.13
N ASN A 219 6.34 -1.45 10.92
CA ASN A 219 6.06 -2.86 10.62
C ASN A 219 4.92 -3.51 11.42
N MET A 220 4.03 -2.74 12.04
CA MET A 220 2.84 -3.25 12.74
C MET A 220 1.95 -4.15 11.87
N GLY A 221 1.86 -3.90 10.56
CA GLY A 221 1.15 -4.75 9.60
C GLY A 221 1.86 -6.09 9.36
N LEU A 222 3.20 -6.16 9.49
CA LEU A 222 3.91 -7.44 9.51
C LEU A 222 3.75 -8.14 10.85
N MET A 223 3.68 -7.39 11.96
CA MET A 223 3.36 -7.95 13.27
C MET A 223 1.95 -8.54 13.30
N ASP A 224 0.99 -7.94 12.61
CA ASP A 224 -0.36 -8.51 12.45
C ASP A 224 -0.32 -9.84 11.69
N GLN A 225 0.47 -9.90 10.60
CA GLN A 225 0.68 -11.13 9.86
C GLN A 225 1.33 -12.20 10.76
N GLN A 226 2.35 -11.83 11.53
CA GLN A 226 3.01 -12.73 12.47
C GLN A 226 2.06 -13.21 13.56
N LEU A 227 1.23 -12.32 14.12
CA LEU A 227 0.24 -12.66 15.14
C LEU A 227 -0.80 -13.63 14.60
N ALA A 228 -1.30 -13.39 13.38
CA ALA A 228 -2.22 -14.30 12.73
C ALA A 228 -1.57 -15.66 12.44
N LEU A 229 -0.31 -15.69 11.99
CA LEU A 229 0.43 -16.94 11.79
C LEU A 229 0.68 -17.70 13.10
N GLN A 230 0.99 -16.99 14.18
CA GLN A 230 1.13 -17.57 15.51
C GLN A 230 -0.19 -18.17 15.98
N TRP A 231 -1.29 -17.42 15.85
CA TRP A 231 -2.63 -17.91 16.17
C TRP A 231 -2.96 -19.17 15.35
N ILE A 232 -2.67 -19.18 14.05
CA ILE A 232 -2.88 -20.36 13.20
C ILE A 232 -2.03 -21.53 13.73
N HIS A 233 -0.74 -21.33 14.00
CA HIS A 233 0.11 -22.39 14.52
C HIS A 233 -0.40 -22.99 15.85
N GLU A 234 -0.91 -22.15 16.74
CA GLU A 234 -1.41 -22.54 18.07
C GLU A 234 -2.81 -23.17 18.05
N ASN A 235 -3.63 -22.90 17.03
CA ASN A 235 -5.06 -23.25 17.05
C ASN A 235 -5.53 -24.11 15.86
N ILE A 236 -4.71 -24.30 14.81
CA ILE A 236 -5.18 -24.96 13.59
C ILE A 236 -5.43 -26.47 13.77
N ASP A 237 -4.85 -27.06 14.81
CA ASP A 237 -5.09 -28.44 15.23
C ASP A 237 -6.54 -28.70 15.63
N ALA A 238 -7.21 -27.72 16.26
CA ALA A 238 -8.63 -27.76 16.59
C ALA A 238 -9.54 -27.86 15.33
N PHE A 239 -9.01 -27.48 14.16
CA PHE A 239 -9.67 -27.60 12.86
C PHE A 239 -9.15 -28.79 12.05
N GLY A 240 -8.39 -29.68 12.67
CA GLY A 240 -7.76 -30.85 12.06
C GLY A 240 -6.56 -30.53 11.16
N GLY A 241 -6.05 -29.31 11.20
CA GLY A 241 -4.80 -28.94 10.55
C GLY A 241 -3.58 -29.46 11.30
N ASP A 242 -2.49 -29.67 10.60
CA ASP A 242 -1.19 -30.01 11.16
C ASP A 242 -0.30 -28.76 11.13
N PRO A 243 0.02 -28.17 12.30
CA PRO A 243 0.82 -26.93 12.37
C PRO A 243 2.25 -27.12 11.86
N ASN A 244 2.73 -28.37 11.68
CA ASN A 244 4.02 -28.68 11.10
C ASN A 244 3.97 -28.85 9.57
N LYS A 245 2.78 -28.75 8.97
CA LYS A 245 2.55 -28.83 7.51
C LYS A 245 1.97 -27.53 6.94
N SER A 246 2.06 -26.41 7.68
CA SER A 246 1.60 -25.09 7.24
C SER A 246 2.63 -24.40 6.35
N GLY A 247 2.21 -23.94 5.17
CA GLY A 247 3.01 -23.08 4.28
C GLY A 247 2.35 -21.71 4.09
N THR A 248 3.11 -20.62 4.30
CA THR A 248 2.67 -19.26 4.02
C THR A 248 2.98 -18.90 2.57
N ILE A 249 1.97 -18.45 1.82
CA ILE A 249 2.14 -17.91 0.48
C ILE A 249 1.83 -16.41 0.54
N ALA A 250 2.88 -15.59 0.50
CA ALA A 250 2.77 -14.19 0.10
C ALA A 250 2.94 -14.16 -1.42
N ASN A 251 1.88 -13.78 -2.15
CA ASN A 251 1.77 -13.58 -3.61
C ASN A 251 2.82 -14.29 -4.50
N SER A 252 2.38 -15.27 -5.30
CA SER A 252 3.21 -16.05 -6.24
C SER A 252 4.02 -15.24 -7.26
N TRP A 253 3.75 -13.94 -7.42
CA TRP A 253 4.43 -13.04 -8.37
C TRP A 253 5.43 -12.06 -7.70
N ALA A 254 5.61 -12.12 -6.38
CA ALA A 254 6.37 -11.12 -5.61
C ALA A 254 7.68 -11.63 -5.02
N THR A 255 8.16 -12.82 -5.42
CA THR A 255 9.42 -13.39 -4.92
C THR A 255 10.38 -13.70 -6.06
N LYS A 256 11.66 -13.37 -5.89
CA LYS A 256 12.74 -13.78 -6.79
C LYS A 256 13.68 -14.75 -6.08
N GLU A 257 14.17 -15.71 -6.84
CA GLU A 257 15.24 -16.61 -6.40
C GLU A 257 16.54 -15.82 -6.12
N LYS A 258 17.30 -16.22 -5.10
CA LYS A 258 18.53 -15.54 -4.64
C LYS A 258 19.50 -15.17 -5.75
N ASN A 259 19.75 -16.06 -6.71
CA ASN A 259 20.66 -15.80 -7.82
C ASN A 259 20.06 -14.81 -8.83
N MET A 260 18.76 -14.89 -9.10
CA MET A 260 18.07 -13.90 -9.94
C MET A 260 18.06 -12.50 -9.30
N ALA A 261 17.86 -12.41 -7.98
CA ALA A 261 17.91 -11.14 -7.26
C ALA A 261 19.32 -10.52 -7.32
N LEU A 262 20.36 -11.34 -7.09
CA LEU A 262 21.75 -10.90 -7.19
C LEU A 262 22.11 -10.43 -8.60
N GLU A 263 21.68 -11.18 -9.63
CA GLU A 263 21.90 -10.80 -11.03
C GLU A 263 21.24 -9.45 -11.35
N THR A 264 19.97 -9.24 -10.96
CA THR A 264 19.28 -7.96 -11.13
C THR A 264 20.01 -6.81 -10.41
N SER A 265 20.56 -7.04 -9.21
CA SER A 265 21.38 -6.04 -8.49
C SER A 265 22.69 -5.73 -9.21
N MET A 266 23.33 -6.71 -9.85
CA MET A 266 24.55 -6.50 -10.64
C MET A 266 24.28 -5.72 -11.93
N PHE A 267 23.11 -5.88 -12.56
CA PHE A 267 22.69 -5.05 -13.69
C PHE A 267 22.52 -3.58 -13.30
N LEU A 268 21.94 -3.31 -12.13
CA LEU A 268 21.87 -1.95 -11.59
C LEU A 268 23.26 -1.37 -11.31
N ALA A 269 24.14 -2.16 -10.68
CA ALA A 269 25.51 -1.75 -10.40
C ALA A 269 26.26 -1.37 -11.69
N LYS A 270 26.09 -2.15 -12.76
CA LYS A 270 26.66 -1.86 -14.08
C LYS A 270 26.11 -0.57 -14.69
N LYS A 271 24.80 -0.33 -14.61
CA LYS A 271 24.16 0.92 -15.09
C LYS A 271 24.59 2.17 -14.30
N LEU A 272 24.94 1.99 -13.04
CA LEU A 272 25.47 3.06 -12.18
C LEU A 272 26.99 3.26 -12.33
N ASN A 273 27.66 2.46 -13.17
CA ASN A 273 29.12 2.40 -13.32
C ASN A 273 29.84 2.04 -12.00
N CYS A 274 29.22 1.20 -11.18
CA CYS A 274 29.76 0.71 -9.90
C CYS A 274 30.50 -0.62 -10.01
N THR A 275 30.53 -1.26 -11.19
CA THR A 275 31.27 -2.50 -11.47
C THR A 275 32.62 -2.18 -12.13
N THR A 276 33.68 -2.89 -11.74
CA THR A 276 35.06 -2.76 -12.27
C THR A 276 35.44 -3.83 -13.30
N SER A 277 34.60 -4.87 -13.46
CA SER A 277 34.82 -6.04 -14.34
C SER A 277 35.06 -5.76 -15.83
N GLY A 278 35.08 -4.50 -16.26
CA GLY A 278 35.46 -4.10 -17.63
C GLY A 278 36.92 -3.69 -17.81
N GLN A 279 37.72 -3.56 -16.74
CA GLN A 279 39.07 -2.96 -16.87
C GLN A 279 40.25 -3.87 -16.50
N ASN A 280 40.11 -4.92 -15.68
CA ASN A 280 41.28 -5.74 -15.27
C ASN A 280 41.00 -7.22 -14.90
N GLY A 281 39.87 -7.81 -15.29
CA GLY A 281 39.63 -9.26 -15.13
C GLY A 281 39.56 -9.77 -13.68
N GLN A 282 39.38 -8.89 -12.71
CA GLN A 282 39.23 -9.21 -11.29
C GLN A 282 37.75 -9.19 -10.91
N SER A 283 37.30 -10.15 -10.08
CA SER A 283 35.91 -10.22 -9.62
C SER A 283 35.54 -8.99 -8.79
N ASP A 284 34.38 -8.38 -9.05
CA ASP A 284 33.93 -7.21 -8.32
C ASP A 284 33.66 -7.53 -6.84
N ASP A 285 34.25 -6.76 -5.93
CA ASP A 285 33.95 -6.84 -4.49
C ASP A 285 32.56 -6.24 -4.21
N ILE A 286 31.65 -7.06 -3.69
CA ILE A 286 30.27 -6.68 -3.38
C ILE A 286 30.22 -5.49 -2.40
N ASN A 287 31.17 -5.38 -1.47
CA ASN A 287 31.20 -4.27 -0.52
C ASN A 287 31.56 -2.94 -1.20
N VAL A 288 32.42 -2.98 -2.21
CA VAL A 288 32.81 -1.80 -3.01
C VAL A 288 31.65 -1.37 -3.90
N ILE A 289 30.96 -2.33 -4.54
CA ILE A 289 29.73 -2.05 -5.31
C ILE A 289 28.68 -1.40 -4.41
N ALA A 290 28.42 -1.97 -3.24
CA ALA A 290 27.43 -1.45 -2.29
C ALA A 290 27.78 -0.03 -1.83
N HIS A 291 29.05 0.27 -1.56
CA HIS A 291 29.50 1.61 -1.22
C HIS A 291 29.31 2.61 -2.36
N CYS A 292 29.63 2.21 -3.60
CA CYS A 292 29.43 3.06 -4.79
C CYS A 292 27.96 3.38 -5.04
N ILE A 293 27.07 2.38 -4.97
CA ILE A 293 25.62 2.59 -5.18
C ILE A 293 25.09 3.57 -4.11
N ARG A 294 25.55 3.46 -2.86
CA ARG A 294 25.16 4.38 -1.78
C ARG A 294 25.59 5.83 -1.98
N GLN A 295 26.61 6.07 -2.80
CA GLN A 295 27.08 7.42 -3.13
C GLN A 295 26.40 8.01 -4.39
N ALA A 296 25.64 7.20 -5.13
CA ALA A 296 24.96 7.67 -6.33
C ALA A 296 23.72 8.52 -5.99
N PRO A 297 23.40 9.58 -6.76
CA PRO A 297 22.18 10.34 -6.57
C PRO A 297 20.92 9.47 -6.73
N ALA A 298 19.97 9.59 -5.82
CA ALA A 298 18.76 8.76 -5.81
C ALA A 298 17.97 8.79 -7.14
N ALA A 299 17.84 9.95 -7.78
CA ALA A 299 17.20 10.08 -9.10
C ALA A 299 17.93 9.27 -10.19
N LYS A 300 19.25 9.12 -10.08
CA LYS A 300 20.06 8.31 -10.97
C LYS A 300 19.89 6.81 -10.67
N ILE A 301 19.79 6.44 -9.39
CA ILE A 301 19.51 5.07 -8.96
C ILE A 301 18.13 4.63 -9.44
N GLN A 302 17.09 5.42 -9.23
CA GLN A 302 15.72 5.08 -9.64
C GLN A 302 15.60 4.97 -11.16
N LYS A 303 16.11 5.96 -11.90
CA LYS A 303 16.13 5.92 -13.37
C LYS A 303 16.90 4.71 -13.91
N ALA A 304 17.99 4.31 -13.23
CA ALA A 304 18.74 3.12 -13.61
C ALA A 304 17.99 1.83 -13.26
N ALA A 305 17.31 1.78 -12.11
CA ALA A 305 16.51 0.66 -11.64
C ALA A 305 15.33 0.38 -12.58
N ASP A 306 14.57 1.40 -12.95
CA ASP A 306 13.44 1.28 -13.90
C ASP A 306 13.92 0.71 -15.25
N ALA A 307 15.11 1.11 -15.69
CA ALA A 307 15.74 0.60 -16.91
C ALA A 307 16.23 -0.85 -16.80
N VAL A 308 16.44 -1.41 -15.60
CA VAL A 308 16.80 -2.83 -15.44
C VAL A 308 15.60 -3.74 -15.77
N GLY A 309 14.39 -3.34 -15.36
CA GLY A 309 13.17 -4.10 -15.66
C GLY A 309 12.86 -4.20 -17.16
N VAL A 310 13.23 -3.17 -17.93
CA VAL A 310 13.04 -3.11 -19.38
C VAL A 310 14.05 -3.99 -20.14
N ASP A 311 15.31 -4.03 -19.70
CA ASP A 311 16.39 -4.72 -20.42
C ASP A 311 16.44 -6.24 -20.18
N GLN A 312 15.88 -6.74 -19.08
CA GLN A 312 15.94 -8.16 -18.73
C GLN A 312 14.89 -9.05 -19.43
N ILE A 313 13.96 -8.49 -20.22
CA ILE A 313 12.78 -9.20 -20.81
C ILE A 313 12.18 -10.20 -19.81
N LEU A 314 11.97 -9.74 -18.57
CA LEU A 314 11.27 -10.52 -17.57
C LEU A 314 9.77 -10.46 -17.84
N PRO A 315 8.99 -11.49 -17.45
CA PRO A 315 7.53 -11.48 -17.60
C PRO A 315 6.83 -10.31 -16.86
N MET A 316 7.55 -9.56 -16.02
CA MET A 316 7.04 -8.42 -15.24
C MET A 316 8.06 -7.27 -15.15
N THR A 317 7.55 -6.04 -15.06
CA THR A 317 8.28 -4.76 -15.11
C THR A 317 8.95 -4.34 -13.79
N PHE A 318 8.87 -5.12 -12.71
CA PHE A 318 9.37 -4.75 -11.39
C PHE A 318 10.69 -5.48 -11.06
N PRO A 319 11.86 -4.83 -11.21
CA PRO A 319 13.15 -5.50 -11.08
C PRO A 319 13.49 -5.87 -9.63
N PHE A 320 13.05 -5.11 -8.63
CA PHE A 320 13.43 -5.33 -7.22
C PHE A 320 12.21 -5.77 -6.39
N VAL A 321 12.20 -7.02 -5.95
CA VAL A 321 11.14 -7.67 -5.16
C VAL A 321 11.77 -8.53 -4.04
N PRO A 322 11.02 -8.94 -2.99
CA PRO A 322 11.50 -9.84 -1.94
C PRO A 322 12.19 -11.11 -2.47
N VAL A 323 13.20 -11.58 -1.73
CA VAL A 323 13.98 -12.78 -2.07
C VAL A 323 13.39 -14.00 -1.36
N ASP A 324 13.32 -15.14 -2.04
CA ASP A 324 12.94 -16.41 -1.41
C ASP A 324 14.00 -16.91 -0.41
N GLU A 325 13.59 -17.75 0.54
CA GLU A 325 14.49 -18.38 1.52
C GLU A 325 15.40 -17.40 2.30
N ASP A 326 14.92 -16.20 2.62
CA ASP A 326 15.69 -15.24 3.42
C ASP A 326 15.98 -15.77 4.83
N GLU A 327 17.25 -15.73 5.21
CA GLU A 327 17.73 -16.13 6.54
C GLU A 327 17.56 -15.05 7.62
N HIS A 328 17.21 -13.82 7.23
CA HIS A 328 17.16 -12.68 8.14
C HIS A 328 15.73 -12.39 8.62
N PHE A 329 14.73 -12.56 7.76
CA PHE A 329 13.33 -12.27 8.08
C PHE A 329 12.74 -13.10 9.23
N PHE A 330 13.16 -14.37 9.40
CA PHE A 330 12.63 -15.28 10.43
C PHE A 330 13.52 -15.48 11.67
N LYS A 331 14.68 -14.80 11.76
CA LYS A 331 15.53 -14.91 12.96
C LYS A 331 15.06 -13.90 14.02
N VAL A 332 14.47 -14.41 15.11
CA VAL A 332 14.34 -13.64 16.35
C VAL A 332 15.76 -13.28 16.79
N ARG A 333 16.10 -11.99 16.73
CA ARG A 333 17.36 -11.50 17.30
C ARG A 333 17.24 -11.62 18.82
N ASN A 334 18.10 -12.43 19.44
CA ASN A 334 18.29 -12.45 20.89
C ASN A 334 18.80 -11.11 21.40
#